data_AF-A0A7M3ZHL6-F1
#
_entry.id   AF-A0A7M3ZHL6-F1
#
_cell.length_a   1.000
_cell.length_b   1.000
_cell.length_c   1.000
_cell.angle_alpha   90.00
_cell.angle_beta   90.00
_cell.angle_gamma   90.00
#
_symmetry.space_group_name_H-M   'P 1'
#
loop_
_entity.id
_entity.type
_entity.pdbx_description
1 polymer ?
#
loop_
_entity_poly.entity_id
_entity_poly.type
_entity_poly.pdbx_seq_one_letter_code
_entity_poly.pdbx_strand_id
1 'polypeptide(L)'
;MKGFGTELVTVIIPPDRQISDARSLLQNEHGQAANIKSKSTRKNVQGAIESAISSLSRFKNAGERGIALFTGAIIVGNNKTRQT
;
A
#
# COMPACT_ATOMS: atom_id res chain seq x y z
N MET A 1 7.69 -13.17 20.78
CA MET A 1 6.76 -12.30 20.02
C MET A 1 6.38 -13.05 18.75
N LYS A 2 5.17 -13.62 18.66
CA LYS A 2 4.69 -14.27 17.42
C LYS A 2 4.30 -13.14 16.46
N GLY A 3 5.03 -12.99 15.36
CA GLY A 3 4.69 -12.05 14.31
C GLY A 3 3.37 -12.46 13.68
N PHE A 4 2.30 -11.73 13.99
CA PHE A 4 1.10 -11.76 13.17
C PHE A 4 1.46 -11.07 11.86
N GLY A 5 1.32 -11.76 10.72
CA GLY A 5 1.72 -11.24 9.41
C GLY A 5 1.17 -9.82 9.20
N THR A 6 2.07 -8.85 9.08
CA THR A 6 1.76 -7.48 8.70
C THR A 6 2.01 -7.35 7.22
N GLU A 7 0.97 -7.19 6.42
CA GLU A 7 1.13 -6.80 5.02
C GLU A 7 1.32 -5.28 4.93
N LEU A 8 2.58 -4.85 4.87
CA LEU A 8 2.99 -3.46 4.75
C LEU A 8 3.36 -3.13 3.30
N VAL A 9 2.80 -2.04 2.79
CA VAL A 9 3.17 -1.39 1.54
C VAL A 9 3.96 -0.14 1.88
N THR A 10 5.19 -0.06 1.37
CA THR A 10 6.04 1.12 1.45
C THR A 10 6.20 1.70 0.06
N VAL A 11 5.94 3.00 -0.10
CA VAL A 11 6.07 3.71 -1.37
C VAL A 11 7.01 4.89 -1.15
N ILE A 12 8.10 4.93 -1.93
CA ILE A 12 9.05 6.03 -1.96
C ILE A 12 8.98 6.66 -3.35
N ILE A 13 8.62 7.94 -3.41
CA ILE A 13 8.51 8.71 -4.64
C ILE A 13 9.56 9.83 -4.56
N PRO A 14 10.61 9.80 -5.40
CA PRO A 14 11.58 10.88 -5.43
C PRO A 14 10.98 12.16 -6.06
N PRO A 15 11.59 13.34 -5.84
CA PRO A 15 11.07 14.64 -6.31
C PRO A 15 10.80 14.73 -7.81
N ASP A 16 11.58 14.01 -8.61
CA ASP A 16 11.57 14.00 -10.08
C ASP A 16 10.49 13.08 -10.67
N ARG A 17 9.88 12.22 -9.85
CA ARG A 17 8.86 11.28 -10.31
C ARG A 17 7.45 11.84 -10.13
N GLN A 18 6.62 11.68 -11.16
CA GLN A 18 5.22 12.10 -11.09
C GLN A 18 4.40 11.16 -10.20
N ILE A 19 3.47 11.74 -9.43
CA ILE A 19 2.52 10.99 -8.60
C ILE A 19 1.64 10.08 -9.46
N SER A 20 1.27 10.51 -10.67
CA SER A 20 0.53 9.71 -11.65
C SER A 20 1.25 8.39 -11.98
N ASP A 21 2.56 8.43 -12.22
CA ASP A 21 3.35 7.24 -12.55
C ASP A 21 3.40 6.26 -11.37
N ALA A 22 3.55 6.79 -10.15
CA ALA A 22 3.50 5.97 -8.93
C ALA A 22 2.12 5.32 -8.75
N ARG A 23 1.03 6.06 -9.00
CA ARG A 23 -0.33 5.52 -8.94
C ARG A 23 -0.58 4.43 -9.99
N SER A 24 -0.13 4.64 -11.23
CA SER A 24 -0.24 3.64 -12.30
C SER A 24 0.51 2.36 -11.95
N LEU A 25 1.73 2.47 -11.41
CA LEU A 25 2.49 1.32 -10.91
C LEU A 25 1.71 0.57 -9.82
N LEU A 26 1.21 1.28 -8.80
CA LEU A 26 0.42 0.67 -7.73
C LEU A 26 -0.85 0.00 -8.25
N GLN A 27 -1.51 0.56 -9.26
CA GLN A 27 -2.69 -0.07 -9.88
C GLN A 27 -2.34 -1.40 -10.56
N ASN A 28 -1.17 -1.47 -11.22
CA ASN A 28 -0.68 -2.72 -11.81
C ASN A 28 -0.36 -3.76 -10.72
N GLU A 29 0.32 -3.34 -9.64
CA GLU A 29 0.62 -4.21 -8.49
C GLU A 29 -0.66 -4.71 -7.80
N HIS A 30 -1.70 -3.86 -7.70
CA HIS A 30 -3.01 -4.27 -7.21
C HIS A 30 -3.63 -5.40 -8.06
N GLY A 31 -3.50 -5.31 -9.38
CA GLY A 31 -3.93 -6.35 -10.31
C GLY A 31 -3.13 -7.65 -10.14
N GLN A 32 -1.81 -7.56 -10.00
CA GLN A 32 -0.95 -8.73 -9.77
C GLN A 32 -1.24 -9.41 -8.43
N ALA A 33 -1.56 -8.63 -7.40
CA ALA A 33 -1.93 -9.15 -6.08
C ALA A 33 -3.18 -10.04 -6.11
N ALA A 34 -4.02 -9.94 -7.16
CA ALA A 34 -5.17 -10.84 -7.34
C ALA A 34 -4.78 -12.32 -7.43
N ASN A 35 -3.54 -12.62 -7.82
CA ASN A 35 -3.02 -13.98 -7.97
C ASN A 35 -2.51 -14.60 -6.65
N ILE A 36 -2.52 -13.86 -5.55
CA ILE A 36 -2.13 -14.40 -4.23
C ILE A 36 -3.11 -15.52 -3.83
N LYS A 37 -2.56 -16.71 -3.53
CA LYS A 37 -3.34 -17.92 -3.22
C LYS A 37 -4.15 -17.79 -1.93
N SER A 38 -3.53 -17.25 -0.88
CA SER A 38 -4.19 -17.04 0.42
C SER A 38 -5.23 -15.92 0.32
N LYS A 39 -6.50 -16.23 0.60
CA LYS A 39 -7.60 -15.25 0.54
C LYS A 39 -7.40 -14.06 1.48
N SER A 40 -6.93 -14.32 2.71
CA SER A 40 -6.68 -13.27 3.71
C SER A 40 -5.52 -12.37 3.27
N THR A 41 -4.40 -12.97 2.88
CA THR A 41 -3.23 -12.24 2.42
C THR A 41 -3.55 -11.42 1.17
N ARG A 42 -4.27 -11.99 0.20
CA ARG A 42 -4.71 -11.28 -1.01
C ARG A 42 -5.52 -10.03 -0.66
N LYS A 43 -6.53 -10.17 0.21
CA LYS A 43 -7.36 -9.06 0.66
C LYS A 43 -6.53 -7.99 1.38
N ASN A 44 -5.61 -8.40 2.24
CA ASN A 44 -4.78 -7.47 3.01
C ASN A 44 -3.82 -6.68 2.11
N VAL A 45 -3.14 -7.35 1.18
CA VAL A 45 -2.23 -6.70 0.21
C VAL A 45 -2.99 -5.76 -0.71
N GLN A 46 -4.11 -6.21 -1.31
CA GLN A 46 -4.92 -5.35 -2.18
C GLN A 46 -5.44 -4.12 -1.44
N GLY A 47 -5.97 -4.28 -0.22
CA GLY A 47 -6.44 -3.16 0.59
C GLY A 47 -5.33 -2.19 1.01
N ALA A 48 -4.12 -2.68 1.27
CA ALA A 48 -2.96 -1.83 1.56
C ALA A 48 -2.55 -0.99 0.35
N ILE A 49 -2.54 -1.58 -0.85
CA ILE A 49 -2.24 -0.89 -2.11
C ILE A 49 -3.34 0.15 -2.43
N GLU A 50 -4.62 -0.19 -2.28
CA GLU A 50 -5.72 0.77 -2.44
C GLU A 50 -5.59 1.97 -1.49
N SER A 51 -5.23 1.70 -0.23
CA SER A 51 -4.98 2.74 0.77
C SER A 51 -3.80 3.64 0.37
N ALA A 52 -2.76 3.07 -0.26
CA ALA A 52 -1.65 3.82 -0.82
C ALA A 52 -2.09 4.77 -1.95
N ILE A 53 -2.84 4.23 -2.93
CA ILE A 53 -3.36 4.99 -4.08
C ILE A 53 -4.27 6.13 -3.62
N SER A 54 -5.18 5.85 -2.67
CA SER A 54 -6.07 6.84 -2.08
C SER A 54 -5.30 7.96 -1.37
N SER A 55 -4.27 7.61 -0.60
CA SER A 55 -3.41 8.59 0.06
C SER A 55 -2.65 9.47 -0.94
N LEU A 56 -2.11 8.88 -2.01
CA LEU A 56 -1.41 9.62 -3.07
C LEU A 56 -2.32 10.58 -3.84
N SER A 57 -3.62 10.30 -3.94
CA SER A 57 -4.58 11.18 -4.63
C SER A 57 -4.70 12.59 -4.02
N ARG A 58 -4.25 12.76 -2.77
CA ARG A 58 -4.26 14.03 -2.05
C ARG A 58 -3.10 14.95 -2.46
N PHE A 59 -2.11 14.44 -3.19
CA PHE A 59 -0.91 15.17 -3.58
C PHE A 59 -0.91 15.49 -5.07
N LYS A 60 -0.61 16.74 -5.42
CA LYS A 60 -0.47 17.17 -6.83
C LYS A 60 0.88 16.77 -7.44
N ASN A 61 1.95 16.76 -6.64
CA ASN A 61 3.31 16.35 -7.02
C ASN A 61 4.04 15.81 -5.77
N ALA A 62 5.26 15.29 -5.95
CA ALA A 62 6.05 14.71 -4.87
C ALA A 62 6.76 15.76 -3.97
N GLY A 63 6.75 17.04 -4.35
CA GLY A 63 7.49 18.10 -3.67
C GLY A 63 9.02 17.97 -3.79
N GLU A 64 9.76 18.96 -3.27
CA GLU A 64 11.22 19.03 -3.40
C GLU A 64 11.98 17.89 -2.70
N ARG A 65 11.37 17.24 -1.71
CA ARG A 65 11.97 16.14 -0.94
C ARG A 65 11.40 14.77 -1.28
N GLY A 66 10.42 14.70 -2.18
CA GLY A 66 9.70 13.48 -2.46
C GLY A 66 8.71 13.10 -1.36
N ILE A 67 8.13 11.91 -1.51
CA ILE A 67 7.14 11.34 -0.58
C ILE A 67 7.62 9.97 -0.12
N ALA A 68 7.53 9.72 1.18
CA ALA A 68 7.57 8.40 1.77
C ALA A 68 6.21 8.08 2.40
N LEU A 69 5.57 7.01 1.94
CA LEU A 69 4.25 6.56 2.41
C LEU A 69 4.35 5.13 2.91
N PHE A 70 3.77 4.89 4.08
CA PHE A 70 3.69 3.58 4.72
C PHE A 70 2.22 3.31 5.03
N THR A 71 1.71 2.18 4.54
CA THR A 71 0.31 1.77 4.69
C THR A 71 0.24 0.27 4.74
N GLY A 72 -0.73 -0.29 5.48
CA GLY A 72 -0.80 -1.73 5.61
C GLY A 72 -1.87 -2.22 6.55
N ALA A 73 -2.05 -3.53 6.50
CA ALA A 73 -2.91 -4.25 7.41
C ALA A 73 -2.13 -4.61 8.68
N ILE A 74 -2.59 -4.09 9.83
CA ILE A 74 -2.11 -4.48 11.15
C ILE A 74 -3.13 -5.43 11.77
N ILE A 75 -2.69 -6.64 12.13
CA ILE A 75 -3.52 -7.59 12.88
C ILE A 75 -3.54 -7.15 14.35
N VAL A 76 -4.72 -6.80 14.85
CA VAL A 76 -4.90 -6.21 16.19
C VAL A 76 -5.30 -7.26 17.26
N GLY A 77 -5.43 -8.53 16.87
CA GLY A 77 -5.87 -9.65 17.73
C GLY A 77 -7.24 -10.21 17.35
N ASN A 78 -7.57 -11.43 17.79
CA ASN A 78 -8.84 -12.13 17.48
C ASN A 78 -9.19 -12.22 15.97
N ASN A 79 -8.19 -12.48 15.10
CA ASN A 79 -8.34 -12.49 13.63
C ASN A 79 -8.93 -11.18 13.04
N LYS A 80 -8.87 -10.07 13.77
CA LYS A 80 -9.28 -8.75 13.28
C LYS A 80 -8.08 -7.98 12.73
N THR A 81 -8.28 -7.37 11.58
CA THR A 81 -7.29 -6.55 10.87
C THR A 81 -7.76 -5.09 10.83
N ARG A 82 -6.85 -4.14 11.07
CA ARG A 82 -7.07 -2.70 10.88
C ARG A 82 -6.18 -2.21 9.75
N GLN A 83 -6.74 -1.46 8.80
CA GLN A 83 -5.95 -0.72 7.81
C GLN A 83 -5.47 0.60 8.43
N THR A 84 -4.21 0.97 8.20
CA THR A 84 -3.62 2.24 8.66
C THR A 84 -3.42 3.22 7.53
#